data_AF-A0A5B1B014-F1
#
_entry.id   AF-A0A5B1B014-F1
#
_cell.length_a   1.000
_cell.length_b   1.000
_cell.length_c   1.000
_cell.angle_alpha   90.00
_cell.angle_beta   90.00
_cell.angle_gamma   90.00
#
_symmetry.space_group_name_H-M   'P 1'
#
loop_
_entity.id
_entity.type
_entity.pdbx_description
1 polymer ?
#
loop_
_entity_poly.entity_id
_entity_poly.type
_entity_poly.pdbx_seq_one_letter_code
_entity_poly.pdbx_strand_id
1 'polypeptide(L)'
;MAFQAKLFVNGEERNVLDSVFLYKQLIDNNGRPKTSVQGGQIHFIIESTNNDELFYDWMFSNNTMYKGYIRFYKRDGLSKLFDFEFANCHCVYLEEKFSAEGNDPLKMELTLSPGIQRVRGQIFEKLWNPSNPFIDTAPVTKRDDSEPEMLESYYEDKKGNRIPDNKIKVGDELYLVIKSKNANGKSVSISLADNMRDFEYNGEVLENDLLEGIVIKADIQRVALKVVPQQTTTS
;
A
#
# COMPACT_ATOMS: atom_id res chain seq x y z
N MET A 1 17.00 10.69 -11.84
CA MET A 1 16.52 10.98 -10.47
C MET A 1 16.81 9.77 -9.61
N ALA A 2 17.35 10.00 -8.42
CA ALA A 2 17.71 8.94 -7.48
C ALA A 2 16.47 8.36 -6.81
N PHE A 3 16.56 7.10 -6.38
CA PHE A 3 15.56 6.47 -5.53
C PHE A 3 15.57 7.19 -4.17
N GLN A 4 14.40 7.58 -3.65
CA GLN A 4 14.30 8.25 -2.34
C GLN A 4 13.81 7.27 -1.28
N ALA A 5 14.36 7.39 -0.08
CA ALA A 5 13.92 6.66 1.10
C ALA A 5 13.82 7.60 2.32
N LYS A 6 12.83 7.35 3.18
CA LYS A 6 12.63 8.10 4.42
C LYS A 6 12.29 7.19 5.59
N LEU A 7 12.86 7.48 6.76
CA LEU A 7 12.56 6.83 8.03
C LEU A 7 11.43 7.60 8.73
N PHE A 8 10.48 6.85 9.27
CA PHE A 8 9.41 7.34 10.14
C PHE A 8 9.45 6.61 11.47
N VAL A 9 9.73 7.31 12.57
CA VAL A 9 9.81 6.71 13.91
C VAL A 9 9.44 7.74 14.98
N ASN A 10 8.54 7.37 15.89
CA ASN A 10 8.10 8.23 17.01
C ASN A 10 7.70 9.67 16.62
N GLY A 11 7.08 9.86 15.45
CA GLY A 11 6.69 11.17 14.93
C GLY A 11 7.78 11.93 14.16
N GLU A 12 9.02 11.45 14.19
CA GLU A 12 10.13 12.00 13.42
C GLU A 12 10.18 11.41 12.01
N GLU A 13 10.56 12.27 11.06
CA GLU A 13 10.82 11.93 9.66
C GLU A 13 12.28 12.27 9.32
N ARG A 14 13.03 11.32 8.76
CA ARG A 14 14.43 11.52 8.35
C ARG A 14 14.67 11.02 6.94
N ASN A 15 15.47 11.76 6.17
CA ASN A 15 15.97 11.27 4.90
C ASN A 15 16.99 10.16 5.15
N VAL A 16 16.83 9.04 4.43
CA VAL A 16 17.75 7.90 4.49
C VAL A 16 18.69 7.99 3.29
N LEU A 17 19.99 8.09 3.57
CA LEU A 17 21.06 8.19 2.58
C LEU A 17 21.50 6.80 2.09
N ASP A 18 21.54 5.82 2.99
CA ASP A 18 21.89 4.43 2.70
C ASP A 18 21.18 3.47 3.67
N SER A 19 20.90 2.24 3.24
CA SER A 19 20.31 1.22 4.12
C SER A 19 20.66 -0.20 3.71
N VAL A 20 20.97 -1.04 4.69
CA VAL A 20 21.30 -2.46 4.53
C VAL A 20 20.43 -3.32 5.46
N PHE A 21 19.75 -4.30 4.88
CA PHE A 21 18.97 -5.32 5.59
C PHE A 21 19.55 -6.69 5.28
N LEU A 22 20.06 -7.39 6.29
CA LEU A 22 20.74 -8.67 6.10
C LEU A 22 20.03 -9.83 6.81
N TYR A 23 19.76 -10.89 6.06
CA TYR A 23 19.25 -12.18 6.53
C TYR A 23 20.17 -13.27 6.00
N LYS A 24 20.55 -14.23 6.86
CA LYS A 24 21.42 -15.33 6.46
C LYS A 24 21.01 -16.64 7.11
N GLN A 25 21.23 -17.74 6.42
CA GLN A 25 21.15 -19.10 6.98
C GLN A 25 22.47 -19.80 6.71
N LEU A 26 22.98 -20.54 7.69
CA LEU A 26 24.11 -21.43 7.45
C LEU A 26 23.63 -22.62 6.61
N ILE A 27 24.49 -23.10 5.72
CA ILE A 27 24.22 -24.26 4.86
C ILE A 27 25.06 -25.46 5.30
N ASP A 28 24.58 -26.67 5.01
CA ASP A 28 25.36 -27.90 5.13
C ASP A 28 26.29 -28.12 3.92
N ASN A 29 27.08 -29.20 3.97
CA ASN A 29 28.02 -29.56 2.88
C ASN A 29 27.32 -29.86 1.54
N ASN A 30 26.01 -30.08 1.55
CA ASN A 30 25.19 -30.35 0.38
C ASN A 30 24.42 -29.10 -0.09
N GLY A 31 24.68 -27.93 0.51
CA GLY A 31 24.05 -26.66 0.17
C GLY A 31 22.65 -26.45 0.73
N ARG A 32 22.17 -27.30 1.65
CA ARG A 32 20.84 -27.16 2.27
C ARG A 32 20.90 -26.26 3.51
N PRO A 33 19.87 -25.43 3.77
CA PRO A 33 19.81 -24.64 5.00
C PRO A 33 19.86 -25.54 6.26
N LYS A 34 20.78 -25.21 7.18
CA LYS A 34 21.03 -25.94 8.43
C LYS A 34 20.51 -25.18 9.65
N THR A 35 20.38 -23.86 9.58
CA THR A 35 19.90 -23.02 10.68
C THR A 35 18.65 -22.26 10.30
N SER A 36 17.89 -21.83 11.30
CA SER A 36 16.90 -20.76 11.14
C SER A 36 17.59 -19.49 10.63
N VAL A 37 16.80 -18.60 10.03
CA VAL A 37 17.26 -17.29 9.56
C VAL A 37 17.87 -16.51 10.72
N GLN A 38 19.10 -16.05 10.53
CA GLN A 38 19.85 -15.19 11.43
C GLN A 38 19.95 -13.77 10.84
N GLY A 39 20.19 -12.78 11.68
CA GLY A 39 20.28 -11.37 11.29
C GLY A 39 18.98 -10.62 11.60
N GLY A 40 18.51 -9.84 10.63
CA GLY A 40 17.38 -8.92 10.83
C GLY A 40 17.74 -7.75 11.75
N GLN A 41 19.00 -7.32 11.72
CA GLN A 41 19.36 -5.97 12.09
C GLN A 41 19.19 -5.07 10.87
N ILE A 42 18.82 -3.82 11.13
CA ILE A 42 18.63 -2.80 10.11
C ILE A 42 19.76 -1.80 10.28
N HIS A 43 20.60 -1.67 9.27
CA HIS A 43 21.67 -0.66 9.23
C HIS A 43 21.25 0.44 8.27
N PHE A 44 21.40 1.70 8.66
CA PHE A 44 21.11 2.81 7.75
C PHE A 44 21.85 4.07 8.18
N ILE A 45 21.96 4.98 7.21
CA ILE A 45 22.57 6.28 7.37
C ILE A 45 21.49 7.33 7.13
N ILE A 46 21.35 8.28 8.06
CA ILE A 46 20.48 9.46 7.91
C ILE A 46 21.31 10.75 7.87
N GLU A 47 20.73 11.80 7.31
CA GLU A 47 21.21 13.16 7.51
C GLU A 47 21.04 13.53 8.99
N SER A 48 22.13 13.92 9.65
CA SER A 48 22.07 14.43 11.02
C SER A 48 21.49 15.84 11.03
N THR A 49 20.73 16.14 12.08
CA THR A 49 20.10 17.43 12.30
C THR A 49 20.21 17.86 13.76
N ASN A 50 19.83 19.10 14.07
CA ASN A 50 19.76 19.56 15.45
C ASN A 50 18.67 18.86 16.29
N ASN A 51 17.76 18.12 15.65
CA ASN A 51 16.60 17.48 16.29
C ASN A 51 16.80 15.96 16.47
N ASP A 52 18.02 15.50 16.77
CA ASP A 52 18.33 14.07 16.81
C ASP A 52 18.35 13.46 18.23
N GLU A 53 17.84 14.19 19.24
CA GLU A 53 17.71 13.75 20.64
C GLU A 53 17.05 12.37 20.76
N LEU A 54 16.01 12.10 19.96
CA LEU A 54 15.34 10.81 19.90
C LEU A 54 16.30 9.63 19.71
N PHE A 55 17.31 9.76 18.83
CA PHE A 55 18.21 8.66 18.50
C PHE A 55 19.22 8.40 19.62
N TYR A 56 19.68 9.47 20.29
CA TYR A 56 20.54 9.37 21.45
C TYR A 56 19.82 8.77 22.65
N ASP A 57 18.60 9.24 22.96
CA ASP A 57 17.77 8.68 24.03
C ASP A 57 17.46 7.20 23.80
N TRP A 58 17.20 6.82 22.54
CA TRP A 58 16.99 5.43 22.18
C TRP A 58 18.24 4.58 22.36
N MET A 59 19.41 5.07 21.93
CA MET A 59 20.69 4.37 22.07
C MET A 59 21.14 4.23 23.54
N PHE A 60 20.90 5.25 24.36
CA PHE A 60 21.30 5.24 25.78
C PHE A 60 20.36 4.42 26.66
N SER A 61 19.18 4.07 26.15
CA SER A 61 18.20 3.26 26.88
C SER A 61 18.35 1.77 26.60
N ASN A 62 18.49 1.00 27.68
CA ASN A 62 18.50 -0.47 27.59
C ASN A 62 17.12 -1.08 27.32
N ASN A 63 16.04 -0.33 27.56
CA ASN A 63 14.67 -0.87 27.57
C ASN A 63 13.74 -0.19 26.56
N THR A 64 14.10 0.99 26.06
CA THR A 64 13.24 1.74 25.14
C THR A 64 13.12 0.98 23.83
N MET A 65 11.88 0.71 23.45
CA MET A 65 11.54 0.08 22.19
C MET A 65 10.61 0.98 21.38
N TYR A 66 10.95 1.20 20.12
CA TYR A 66 10.07 1.90 19.19
C TYR A 66 9.59 0.99 18.06
N LYS A 67 8.54 1.47 17.41
CA LYS A 67 8.06 0.97 16.11
C LYS A 67 8.18 2.09 15.08
N GLY A 68 8.38 1.70 13.84
CA GLY A 68 8.56 2.64 12.75
C GLY A 68 8.64 1.90 11.42
N TYR A 69 8.93 2.67 10.37
CA TYR A 69 9.13 2.10 9.05
C TYR A 69 10.06 2.96 8.20
N ILE A 70 10.78 2.32 7.27
CA ILE A 70 11.50 2.99 6.20
C ILE A 70 10.64 2.87 4.94
N ARG A 71 10.21 4.01 4.39
CA ARG A 71 9.45 4.09 3.15
C ARG A 71 10.38 4.30 1.98
N PHE A 72 10.31 3.41 1.00
CA PHE A 72 10.93 3.58 -0.31
C PHE A 72 9.90 4.14 -1.27
N TYR A 73 10.27 5.18 -2.01
CA TYR A 73 9.40 5.82 -3.00
C TYR A 73 9.69 5.27 -4.41
N LYS A 74 8.70 5.38 -5.30
CA LYS A 74 8.90 5.11 -6.73
C LYS A 74 9.85 6.17 -7.31
N ARG A 75 10.30 5.97 -8.55
CA ARG A 75 11.18 6.92 -9.26
C ARG A 75 10.57 8.33 -9.41
N ASP A 76 9.26 8.46 -9.24
CA ASP A 76 8.55 9.75 -9.23
C ASP A 76 8.78 10.55 -7.95
N GLY A 77 9.32 9.94 -6.88
CA GLY A 77 9.55 10.55 -5.57
C GLY A 77 8.28 10.85 -4.76
N LEU A 78 7.09 10.55 -5.30
CA LEU A 78 5.80 10.91 -4.71
C LEU A 78 5.04 9.68 -4.22
N SER A 79 5.04 8.64 -5.04
CA SER A 79 4.27 7.43 -4.77
C SER A 79 5.07 6.47 -3.90
N LYS A 80 4.42 5.85 -2.92
CA LYS A 80 5.01 4.74 -2.17
C LYS A 80 5.35 3.58 -3.12
N LEU A 81 6.55 3.02 -2.98
CA LEU A 81 6.92 1.73 -3.56
C LEU A 81 6.68 0.60 -2.56
N PHE A 82 7.35 0.63 -1.40
CA PHE A 82 7.09 -0.29 -0.29
C PHE A 82 7.58 0.29 1.03
N ASP A 83 7.04 -0.23 2.14
CA ASP A 83 7.52 0.06 3.48
C ASP A 83 8.31 -1.17 4.01
N PHE A 84 9.45 -0.91 4.64
CA PHE A 84 10.10 -1.85 5.55
C PHE A 84 9.68 -1.45 6.96
N GLU A 85 8.84 -2.26 7.59
CA GLU A 85 8.24 -1.97 8.89
C GLU A 85 8.95 -2.74 9.99
N PHE A 86 9.10 -2.12 11.16
CA PHE A 86 9.73 -2.72 12.33
C PHE A 86 8.99 -2.33 13.61
N ALA A 87 9.04 -3.22 14.59
CA ALA A 87 8.51 -2.96 15.92
C ALA A 87 9.29 -3.69 17.01
N ASN A 88 9.02 -3.29 18.26
CA ASN A 88 9.73 -3.76 19.44
C ASN A 88 11.25 -3.68 19.24
N CYS A 89 11.69 -2.50 18.79
CA CYS A 89 13.02 -2.34 18.22
C CYS A 89 13.91 -1.54 19.17
N HIS A 90 15.12 -2.02 19.38
CA HIS A 90 16.16 -1.30 20.11
C HIS A 90 17.13 -0.61 19.13
N CYS A 91 17.67 0.54 19.52
CA CYS A 91 18.87 1.09 18.91
C CYS A 91 20.09 0.45 19.59
N VAL A 92 20.96 -0.19 18.82
CA VAL A 92 22.12 -0.94 19.36
C VAL A 92 23.46 -0.42 18.84
N TYR A 93 23.42 0.54 17.92
CA TYR A 93 24.59 1.27 17.44
C TYR A 93 24.16 2.66 16.98
N LEU A 94 24.95 3.65 17.33
CA LEU A 94 24.86 5.01 16.83
C LEU A 94 26.28 5.54 16.66
N GLU A 95 26.61 5.99 15.45
CA GLU A 95 27.83 6.75 15.15
C GLU A 95 27.41 8.03 14.42
N GLU A 96 27.72 9.18 15.00
CA GLU A 96 27.60 10.46 14.30
C GLU A 96 28.95 10.90 13.77
N LYS A 97 28.98 11.25 12.48
CA LYS A 97 30.20 11.58 11.75
C LYS A 97 30.07 12.91 11.05
N PHE A 98 31.01 13.80 11.37
CA PHE A 98 31.23 15.06 10.67
C PHE A 98 32.45 14.96 9.75
N SER A 99 32.34 15.55 8.56
CA SER A 99 33.45 15.81 7.65
C SER A 99 33.29 17.21 7.06
N ALA A 100 34.30 18.06 7.24
CA ALA A 100 34.33 19.38 6.60
C ALA A 100 34.53 19.30 5.08
N GLU A 101 34.94 18.13 4.58
CA GLU A 101 35.22 17.86 3.17
C GLU A 101 34.28 16.75 2.66
N GLY A 102 33.75 16.90 1.46
CA GLY A 102 32.85 15.91 0.82
C GLY A 102 31.42 16.41 0.62
N ASN A 103 30.55 15.53 0.12
CA ASN A 103 29.16 15.87 -0.22
C ASN A 103 28.17 15.69 0.93
N ASP A 104 28.51 14.91 1.96
CA ASP A 104 27.65 14.61 3.11
C ASP A 104 28.37 15.01 4.41
N PRO A 105 28.35 16.29 4.79
CA PRO A 105 29.24 16.82 5.83
C PRO A 105 28.85 16.37 7.24
N LEU A 106 27.59 16.02 7.51
CA LEU A 106 27.16 15.52 8.82
C LEU A 106 26.09 14.44 8.64
N LYS A 107 26.37 13.26 9.17
CA LYS A 107 25.50 12.09 9.05
C LYS A 107 25.55 11.20 10.29
N MET A 108 24.48 10.44 10.48
CA MET A 108 24.36 9.49 11.57
C MET A 108 24.14 8.09 11.02
N GLU A 109 25.00 7.16 11.42
CA GLU A 109 24.87 5.74 11.14
C GLU A 109 24.23 5.03 12.33
N LEU A 110 23.17 4.27 12.06
CA LEU A 110 22.36 3.61 13.07
C LEU A 110 22.27 2.11 12.76
N THR A 111 22.36 1.29 13.81
CA THR A 111 21.94 -0.12 13.76
C THR A 111 20.77 -0.34 14.69
N LEU A 112 19.65 -0.76 14.12
CA LEU A 112 18.46 -1.12 14.84
C LEU A 112 18.32 -2.65 14.94
N SER A 113 17.91 -3.14 16.11
CA SER A 113 17.60 -4.53 16.38
C SER A 113 16.10 -4.70 16.66
N PRO A 114 15.28 -4.94 15.62
CA PRO A 114 13.86 -5.20 15.78
C PRO A 114 13.59 -6.58 16.37
N GLY A 115 12.59 -6.68 17.23
CA GLY A 115 12.01 -7.95 17.66
C GLY A 115 11.16 -8.56 16.56
N ILE A 116 10.47 -7.73 15.80
CA ILE A 116 9.65 -8.15 14.66
C ILE A 116 9.70 -7.12 13.54
N GLN A 117 9.67 -7.62 12.31
CA GLN A 117 9.73 -6.81 11.10
C GLN A 117 8.80 -7.36 10.03
N ARG A 118 8.27 -6.45 9.20
CA ARG A 118 7.49 -6.79 8.02
C ARG A 118 8.05 -6.07 6.80
N VAL A 119 8.34 -6.84 5.76
CA VAL A 119 8.83 -6.31 4.48
C VAL A 119 8.18 -7.07 3.35
N ARG A 120 7.61 -6.32 2.38
CA ARG A 120 6.85 -6.91 1.26
C ARG A 120 5.81 -7.92 1.75
N GLY A 121 5.25 -7.62 2.93
CA GLY A 121 4.26 -8.42 3.60
C GLY A 121 4.68 -9.76 4.20
N GLN A 122 5.96 -10.11 4.09
CA GLN A 122 6.55 -11.20 4.85
C GLN A 122 6.92 -10.71 6.25
N ILE A 123 6.63 -11.52 7.27
CA ILE A 123 6.96 -11.23 8.66
C ILE A 123 8.16 -12.07 9.06
N PHE A 124 9.13 -11.44 9.71
CA PHE A 124 10.22 -12.12 10.39
C PHE A 124 10.24 -11.68 11.86
N GLU A 125 10.21 -12.65 12.75
CA GLU A 125 10.09 -12.45 14.19
C GLU A 125 11.25 -13.16 14.91
N LYS A 126 11.90 -12.45 15.83
CA LYS A 126 12.93 -13.01 16.70
C LYS A 126 12.28 -13.63 17.93
N LEU A 127 12.92 -14.68 18.45
CA LEU A 127 12.40 -15.44 19.60
C LEU A 127 12.17 -14.60 20.87
N TRP A 128 12.90 -13.50 21.04
CA TRP A 128 12.76 -12.62 22.20
C TRP A 128 11.66 -11.56 22.05
N ASN A 129 11.01 -11.47 20.88
CA ASN A 129 10.00 -10.47 20.59
C ASN A 129 8.84 -10.53 21.61
N PRO A 130 8.49 -9.43 22.30
CA PRO A 130 7.49 -9.47 23.36
C PRO A 130 6.05 -9.61 22.84
N SER A 131 5.75 -9.11 21.65
CA SER A 131 4.42 -9.18 21.04
C SER A 131 4.46 -8.87 19.54
N ASN A 132 3.47 -9.32 18.78
CA ASN A 132 3.34 -8.94 17.38
C ASN A 132 2.36 -7.76 17.26
N PRO A 133 2.79 -6.52 16.96
CA PRO A 133 1.88 -5.39 16.77
C PRO A 133 1.28 -5.33 15.36
N PHE A 134 1.62 -6.28 14.49
CA PHE A 134 1.08 -6.39 13.14
C PHE A 134 -0.20 -7.25 13.09
N ILE A 135 -0.78 -7.65 14.22
CA ILE A 135 -1.92 -8.58 14.30
C ILE A 135 -3.19 -8.05 13.59
N ASP A 136 -3.36 -6.73 13.45
CA ASP A 136 -4.46 -6.11 12.66
C ASP A 136 -4.10 -5.84 11.19
N THR A 137 -2.93 -6.31 10.78
CA THR A 137 -2.43 -6.16 9.42
C THR A 137 -2.03 -7.55 8.95
N ALA A 138 -3.06 -8.31 8.54
CA ALA A 138 -2.95 -9.64 7.96
C ALA A 138 -1.64 -9.82 7.19
N PRO A 139 -0.93 -10.96 7.33
CA PRO A 139 0.33 -11.18 6.62
C PRO A 139 0.08 -10.89 5.15
N VAL A 140 0.78 -9.89 4.63
CA VAL A 140 0.70 -9.52 3.22
C VAL A 140 1.55 -10.56 2.47
N THR A 141 1.07 -11.80 2.39
CA THR A 141 1.23 -12.55 1.14
C THR A 141 0.32 -11.93 0.08
N LYS A 142 0.56 -10.66 -0.22
CA LYS A 142 0.10 -10.06 -1.47
C LYS A 142 1.36 -9.65 -2.22
N ARG A 143 1.70 -10.46 -3.23
CA ARG A 143 2.01 -9.86 -4.53
C ARG A 143 0.91 -8.83 -4.77
N ASP A 144 1.22 -7.67 -5.34
CA ASP A 144 0.19 -6.75 -5.85
C ASP A 144 -0.57 -7.41 -7.02
N ASP A 145 -1.33 -8.44 -6.65
CA ASP A 145 -2.21 -9.34 -7.38
C ASP A 145 -3.39 -9.63 -6.43
N SER A 146 -3.88 -8.64 -5.68
CA SER A 146 -5.20 -8.85 -5.08
C SER A 146 -6.15 -9.13 -6.23
N GLU A 147 -6.90 -10.22 -6.14
CA GLU A 147 -7.99 -10.51 -7.06
C GLU A 147 -8.87 -9.26 -7.19
N PRO A 148 -9.36 -8.98 -8.40
CA PRO A 148 -10.10 -7.74 -8.64
C PRO A 148 -11.36 -7.78 -7.80
N GLU A 149 -11.53 -6.80 -6.95
CA GLU A 149 -12.67 -6.72 -6.05
C GLU A 149 -13.57 -5.56 -6.49
N MET A 150 -14.83 -5.89 -6.79
CA MET A 150 -15.87 -4.90 -7.04
C MET A 150 -16.43 -4.49 -5.68
N LEU A 151 -16.12 -3.28 -5.24
CA LEU A 151 -16.47 -2.81 -3.89
C LEU A 151 -17.94 -2.37 -3.82
N GLU A 152 -18.35 -1.54 -4.78
CA GLU A 152 -19.70 -0.97 -4.81
C GLU A 152 -19.99 -0.46 -6.23
N SER A 153 -21.26 -0.47 -6.62
CA SER A 153 -21.76 0.29 -7.75
C SER A 153 -23.00 1.09 -7.36
N TYR A 154 -23.13 2.31 -7.86
CA TYR A 154 -24.26 3.20 -7.58
C TYR A 154 -24.42 4.26 -8.66
N TYR A 155 -25.59 4.93 -8.70
CA TYR A 155 -25.87 5.96 -9.70
C TYR A 155 -25.60 7.37 -9.17
N GLU A 156 -25.02 8.25 -9.99
CA GLU A 156 -24.82 9.69 -9.75
C GLU A 156 -25.54 10.53 -10.80
N ASP A 157 -26.05 11.72 -10.41
CA ASP A 157 -26.50 12.75 -11.36
C ASP A 157 -25.31 13.45 -12.04
N LYS A 158 -25.59 14.31 -13.03
CA LYS A 158 -24.55 15.13 -13.69
C LYS A 158 -23.79 16.09 -12.76
N LYS A 159 -24.29 16.30 -11.54
CA LYS A 159 -23.69 17.16 -10.52
C LYS A 159 -22.88 16.35 -9.50
N GLY A 160 -22.81 15.02 -9.64
CA GLY A 160 -22.08 14.11 -8.74
C GLY A 160 -22.85 13.70 -7.48
N ASN A 161 -24.16 13.93 -7.40
CA ASN A 161 -24.97 13.49 -6.26
C ASN A 161 -25.48 12.07 -6.48
N ARG A 162 -25.38 11.21 -5.46
CA ARG A 162 -25.89 9.84 -5.50
C ARG A 162 -27.43 9.84 -5.65
N ILE A 163 -27.92 9.14 -6.66
CA ILE A 163 -29.35 8.93 -6.94
C ILE A 163 -29.74 7.52 -6.44
N PRO A 164 -30.73 7.40 -5.54
CA PRO A 164 -31.33 6.10 -5.21
C PRO A 164 -32.14 5.55 -6.40
N ASP A 165 -32.10 4.24 -6.62
CA ASP A 165 -32.71 3.57 -7.78
C ASP A 165 -34.19 3.92 -8.00
N ASN A 166 -34.95 4.04 -6.90
CA ASN A 166 -36.37 4.39 -6.93
C ASN A 166 -36.66 5.83 -7.40
N LYS A 167 -35.65 6.70 -7.49
CA LYS A 167 -35.77 8.09 -7.97
C LYS A 167 -35.35 8.27 -9.42
N ILE A 168 -34.71 7.26 -10.02
CA ILE A 168 -34.36 7.27 -11.43
C ILE A 168 -35.65 7.29 -12.26
N LYS A 169 -35.69 8.04 -13.35
CA LYS A 169 -36.84 8.11 -14.26
C LYS A 169 -36.40 7.90 -15.69
N VAL A 170 -37.33 7.39 -16.50
CA VAL A 170 -37.13 7.28 -17.95
C VAL A 170 -36.84 8.66 -18.53
N GLY A 171 -35.78 8.77 -19.32
CA GLY A 171 -35.25 10.02 -19.87
C GLY A 171 -34.15 10.68 -19.05
N ASP A 172 -33.81 10.17 -17.86
CA ASP A 172 -32.67 10.68 -17.08
C ASP A 172 -31.34 10.28 -17.73
N GLU A 173 -30.38 11.22 -17.70
CA GLU A 173 -28.97 10.97 -18.03
C GLU A 173 -28.16 10.97 -16.73
N LEU A 174 -27.54 9.85 -16.43
CA LEU A 174 -26.86 9.60 -15.15
C LEU A 174 -25.51 8.89 -15.36
N TYR A 175 -24.74 8.78 -14.30
CA TYR A 175 -23.50 8.02 -14.27
C TYR A 175 -23.65 6.78 -13.39
N LEU A 176 -23.33 5.61 -13.92
CA LEU A 176 -22.99 4.45 -13.10
C LEU A 176 -21.56 4.61 -12.58
N VAL A 177 -21.42 4.74 -11.27
CA VAL A 177 -20.13 4.80 -10.61
C VAL A 177 -19.76 3.42 -10.11
N ILE A 178 -18.62 2.94 -10.60
CA ILE A 178 -18.04 1.65 -10.26
C ILE A 178 -16.84 1.91 -9.37
N LYS A 179 -16.93 1.47 -8.12
CA LYS A 179 -15.79 1.46 -7.19
C LYS A 179 -15.18 0.06 -7.19
N SER A 180 -13.92 -0.01 -7.54
CA SER A 180 -13.18 -1.26 -7.65
C SER A 180 -11.80 -1.12 -7.03
N LYS A 181 -11.22 -2.25 -6.67
CA LYS A 181 -9.86 -2.33 -6.14
C LYS A 181 -9.08 -3.37 -6.93
N ASN A 182 -7.92 -2.98 -7.44
CA ASN A 182 -7.04 -3.86 -8.24
C ASN A 182 -7.71 -4.43 -9.51
N ALA A 183 -8.71 -3.74 -10.06
CA ALA A 183 -9.42 -4.15 -11.26
C ALA A 183 -8.94 -3.44 -12.54
N ASN A 184 -8.00 -2.49 -12.44
CA ASN A 184 -7.49 -1.73 -13.57
C ASN A 184 -6.96 -2.64 -14.70
N GLY A 185 -7.47 -2.46 -15.91
CA GLY A 185 -7.16 -3.24 -17.11
C GLY A 185 -8.02 -4.49 -17.30
N LYS A 186 -8.90 -4.85 -16.35
CA LYS A 186 -9.78 -6.02 -16.47
C LYS A 186 -11.15 -5.66 -17.05
N SER A 187 -11.71 -6.59 -17.82
CA SER A 187 -13.07 -6.49 -18.34
C SER A 187 -14.06 -7.04 -17.33
N VAL A 188 -15.12 -6.29 -17.03
CA VAL A 188 -16.20 -6.73 -16.15
C VAL A 188 -17.54 -6.60 -16.86
N SER A 189 -18.45 -7.53 -16.56
CA SER A 189 -19.86 -7.44 -16.95
C SER A 189 -20.66 -7.05 -15.71
N ILE A 190 -21.47 -5.99 -15.83
CA ILE A 190 -22.28 -5.47 -14.72
C ILE A 190 -23.74 -5.59 -15.12
N SER A 191 -24.50 -6.37 -14.35
CA SER A 191 -25.95 -6.41 -14.49
C SER A 191 -26.55 -5.24 -13.71
N LEU A 192 -27.36 -4.41 -14.39
CA LEU A 192 -28.05 -3.25 -13.82
C LEU A 192 -29.46 -3.60 -13.33
N ALA A 193 -29.77 -4.90 -13.24
CA ALA A 193 -31.09 -5.50 -13.08
C ALA A 193 -32.08 -4.68 -12.24
N ASP A 194 -33.06 -4.09 -12.92
CA ASP A 194 -34.36 -3.72 -12.37
C ASP A 194 -35.42 -4.05 -13.43
N ASN A 195 -36.41 -4.89 -13.09
CA ASN A 195 -37.44 -5.41 -14.02
C ASN A 195 -38.39 -4.33 -14.60
N MET A 196 -38.06 -3.04 -14.50
CA MET A 196 -38.94 -1.92 -14.81
C MET A 196 -38.43 -0.96 -15.90
N ARG A 197 -37.15 -0.97 -16.28
CA ARG A 197 -36.54 0.04 -17.16
C ARG A 197 -35.28 -0.51 -17.84
N ASP A 198 -35.02 -0.05 -19.05
CA ASP A 198 -33.78 -0.40 -19.75
C ASP A 198 -32.77 0.76 -19.71
N PHE A 199 -31.50 0.47 -19.94
CA PHE A 199 -30.43 1.48 -20.04
C PHE A 199 -29.80 1.51 -21.43
N GLU A 200 -29.44 2.71 -21.89
CA GLU A 200 -28.68 2.96 -23.11
C GLU A 200 -27.24 3.34 -22.76
N TYR A 201 -26.27 2.66 -23.38
CA TYR A 201 -24.84 2.92 -23.27
C TYR A 201 -24.25 3.14 -24.66
N ASN A 202 -23.52 4.25 -24.86
CA ASN A 202 -22.91 4.63 -26.14
C ASN A 202 -23.88 4.66 -27.35
N GLY A 203 -25.18 4.89 -27.12
CA GLY A 203 -26.19 4.92 -28.18
C GLY A 203 -26.88 3.59 -28.45
N GLU A 204 -26.48 2.50 -27.78
CA GLU A 204 -27.10 1.18 -27.88
C GLU A 204 -27.86 0.84 -26.60
N VAL A 205 -29.07 0.29 -26.74
CA VAL A 205 -29.87 -0.19 -25.62
C VAL A 205 -29.26 -1.51 -25.13
N LEU A 206 -29.01 -1.62 -23.83
CA LEU A 206 -28.43 -2.80 -23.21
C LEU A 206 -29.45 -3.95 -23.22
N GLU A 207 -29.05 -5.09 -23.75
CA GLU A 207 -29.87 -6.30 -23.73
C GLU A 207 -29.89 -6.89 -22.31
N ASN A 208 -31.08 -7.08 -21.73
CA ASN A 208 -31.28 -7.57 -20.36
C ASN A 208 -30.55 -6.74 -19.28
N ASP A 209 -30.38 -5.43 -19.50
CA ASP A 209 -29.67 -4.53 -18.59
C ASP A 209 -28.25 -4.98 -18.23
N LEU A 210 -27.62 -5.77 -19.11
CA LEU A 210 -26.29 -6.29 -18.90
C LEU A 210 -25.27 -5.45 -19.65
N LEU A 211 -24.44 -4.75 -18.89
CA LEU A 211 -23.34 -3.97 -19.41
C LEU A 211 -22.08 -4.85 -19.48
N GLU A 212 -21.86 -5.49 -20.62
CA GLU A 212 -20.75 -6.43 -20.81
C GLU A 212 -19.44 -5.74 -21.22
N GLY A 213 -18.31 -6.33 -20.82
CA GLY A 213 -17.00 -6.03 -21.39
C GLY A 213 -16.42 -4.65 -21.06
N ILE A 214 -16.86 -4.00 -19.96
CA ILE A 214 -16.27 -2.73 -19.54
C ILE A 214 -14.86 -2.96 -19.03
N VAL A 215 -13.87 -2.32 -19.68
CA VAL A 215 -12.51 -2.26 -19.14
C VAL A 215 -12.46 -1.23 -18.02
N ILE A 216 -12.10 -1.66 -16.81
CA ILE A 216 -11.87 -0.77 -15.68
C ILE A 216 -10.55 -0.02 -15.87
N LYS A 217 -10.58 1.30 -15.84
CA LYS A 217 -9.43 2.19 -16.08
C LYS A 217 -8.92 2.87 -14.81
N ALA A 218 -9.75 2.94 -13.77
CA ALA A 218 -9.41 3.52 -12.48
C ALA A 218 -10.23 2.88 -11.36
N ASP A 219 -9.75 3.00 -10.13
CA ASP A 219 -10.41 2.50 -8.92
C ASP A 219 -11.82 3.08 -8.72
N ILE A 220 -12.07 4.26 -9.29
CA ILE A 220 -13.40 4.87 -9.41
C ILE A 220 -13.62 5.20 -10.88
N GLN A 221 -14.55 4.49 -11.53
CA GLN A 221 -14.91 4.72 -12.92
C GLN A 221 -16.36 5.17 -13.04
N ARG A 222 -16.61 6.22 -13.81
CA ARG A 222 -17.95 6.70 -14.14
C ARG A 222 -18.29 6.28 -15.57
N VAL A 223 -19.43 5.63 -15.73
CA VAL A 223 -19.97 5.21 -17.03
C VAL A 223 -21.26 5.98 -17.27
N ALA A 224 -21.32 6.75 -18.35
CA ALA A 224 -22.52 7.50 -18.69
C ALA A 224 -23.60 6.54 -19.21
N LEU A 225 -24.80 6.63 -18.65
CA LEU A 225 -25.97 5.85 -19.05
C LEU A 225 -27.16 6.80 -19.27
N LYS A 226 -28.06 6.39 -20.16
CA LYS A 226 -29.33 7.07 -20.39
C LYS A 226 -30.47 6.09 -20.17
N VAL A 227 -31.46 6.49 -19.37
CA VAL A 227 -32.57 5.60 -18.99
C VAL A 227 -33.63 5.62 -20.08
N VAL A 228 -34.00 4.46 -20.61
CA VAL A 228 -34.98 4.32 -21.69
C VAL A 228 -36.17 3.47 -21.24
N PRO A 229 -37.34 3.57 -21.90
CA PRO A 229 -38.49 2.71 -21.59
C PRO A 229 -38.13 1.25 -21.80
N GLN A 230 -38.61 0.37 -20.92
CA GLN A 230 -38.43 -1.08 -21.05
C GLN A 230 -38.93 -1.58 -22.40
N GLN A 231 -38.07 -2.24 -23.16
CA GLN A 231 -38.41 -2.91 -24.40
C GLN A 231 -38.95 -4.30 -24.06
N THR A 232 -40.16 -4.61 -24.51
CA THR A 232 -40.72 -5.96 -24.38
C THR A 232 -40.01 -6.85 -25.38
N THR A 233 -39.07 -7.67 -24.92
CA THR A 233 -38.42 -8.69 -25.76
C THR A 233 -39.51 -9.64 -26.25
N THR A 234 -39.88 -9.52 -27.53
CA THR A 234 -40.79 -10.46 -28.18
C THR A 234 -39.98 -11.74 -28.44
N SER A 235 -40.56 -12.87 -28.04
CA SER A 235 -40.00 -14.23 -28.06
C SER A 235 -39.35 -14.66 -29.37
#